data_AF-A0A327K286-F1
#
_entry.id   AF-A0A327K286-F1
#
_cell.length_a   1.000
_cell.length_b   1.000
_cell.length_c   1.000
_cell.angle_alpha   90.00
_cell.angle_beta   90.00
_cell.angle_gamma   90.00
#
_symmetry.space_group_name_H-M   'P 1'
#
loop_
_entity.id
_entity.type
_entity.pdbx_description
1 polymer ?
#
loop_
_entity_poly.entity_id
_entity_poly.type
_entity_poly.pdbx_seq_one_letter_code
_entity_poly.pdbx_strand_id
1 'polypeptide(L)'
;MTYSWLPGLLAEIAEVAGLDAALALAAARGGTRVRIPAQADDDHWLVRCVGRKAADAICIHFRQGSNRPRGVYVEVPLGRTANARRVMAQALARGASAAEAARAAGMTERSAYRMRRRAHRLSDDRQARFFD
;
A
#
# COMPACT_ATOMS: atom_id res chain seq x y z
N MET A 1 -9.94 5.89 -2.14
CA MET A 1 -9.01 5.70 -3.28
C MET A 1 -8.53 4.26 -3.26
N THR A 2 -8.48 3.57 -4.40
CA THR A 2 -7.96 2.19 -4.47
C THR A 2 -6.45 2.21 -4.68
N TYR A 3 -5.69 1.58 -3.78
CA TYR A 3 -4.22 1.54 -3.83
C TYR A 3 -3.69 0.28 -4.56
N SER A 4 -4.45 -0.27 -5.50
CA SER A 4 -4.16 -1.53 -6.20
C SER A 4 -2.88 -1.54 -7.05
N TRP A 5 -2.29 -0.37 -7.26
CA TRP A 5 -0.99 -0.19 -7.89
C TRP A 5 0.17 -0.45 -6.92
N LEU A 6 -0.05 -0.37 -5.59
CA LEU A 6 0.90 -0.82 -4.58
C LEU A 6 1.00 -2.35 -4.53
N PRO A 7 2.12 -2.89 -4.02
CA PRO A 7 2.17 -4.28 -3.55
C PRO A 7 1.08 -4.58 -2.52
N GLY A 8 0.56 -5.81 -2.48
CA GLY A 8 -0.62 -6.20 -1.69
C GLY A 8 -0.61 -5.69 -0.24
N LEU A 9 0.43 -6.02 0.52
CA LEU A 9 0.56 -5.56 1.92
C LEU A 9 0.52 -4.03 2.06
N LEU A 10 1.19 -3.30 1.16
CA LEU A 10 1.22 -1.83 1.22
C LEU A 10 -0.10 -1.21 0.77
N ALA A 11 -0.81 -1.86 -0.15
CA ALA A 11 -2.15 -1.44 -0.54
C ALA A 11 -3.11 -1.57 0.65
N GLU A 12 -3.09 -2.71 1.33
CA GLU A 12 -3.92 -2.98 2.51
C GLU A 12 -3.61 -2.01 3.67
N ILE A 13 -2.33 -1.76 3.96
CA ILE A 13 -1.95 -0.73 4.94
C ILE A 13 -2.42 0.66 4.51
N ALA A 14 -2.32 1.00 3.22
CA ALA A 14 -2.77 2.30 2.73
C ALA A 14 -4.29 2.49 2.83
N GLU A 15 -5.07 1.41 2.66
CA GLU A 15 -6.52 1.42 2.83
C GLU A 15 -6.93 1.69 4.29
N VAL A 16 -6.20 1.11 5.24
CA VAL A 16 -6.54 1.19 6.67
C VAL A 16 -5.93 2.42 7.36
N ALA A 17 -4.70 2.77 7.01
CA ALA A 17 -3.89 3.75 7.73
C ALA A 17 -3.41 4.93 6.87
N GLY A 18 -3.77 4.95 5.58
CA GLY A 18 -3.41 6.01 4.64
C GLY A 18 -2.11 5.74 3.87
N LEU A 19 -1.99 6.38 2.70
CA LEU A 19 -0.86 6.18 1.79
C LEU A 19 0.49 6.53 2.44
N ASP A 20 0.55 7.61 3.20
CA ASP A 20 1.79 8.06 3.82
C ASP A 20 2.32 7.04 4.84
N ALA A 21 1.43 6.40 5.61
CA ALA A 21 1.80 5.32 6.53
C ALA A 21 2.39 4.11 5.79
N ALA A 22 1.76 3.70 4.69
CA ALA A 22 2.27 2.59 3.88
C ALA A 22 3.65 2.89 3.29
N LEU A 23 3.86 4.10 2.78
CA LEU A 23 5.16 4.51 2.21
C LEU A 23 6.23 4.66 3.28
N ALA A 24 5.90 5.25 4.44
CA ALA A 24 6.82 5.37 5.57
C ALA A 24 7.29 3.99 6.05
N LEU A 25 6.37 3.04 6.19
CA LEU A 25 6.68 1.66 6.58
C LEU A 25 7.58 0.96 5.54
N ALA A 26 7.28 1.12 4.25
CA ALA A 26 8.10 0.58 3.17
C ALA A 26 9.50 1.21 3.09
N ALA A 27 9.63 2.49 3.43
CA ALA A 27 10.91 3.19 3.49
C ALA A 27 11.74 2.72 4.70
N ALA A 28 11.12 2.55 5.86
CA ALA A 28 11.80 2.18 7.10
C ALA A 28 12.18 0.70 7.17
N ARG A 29 11.32 -0.20 6.64
CA ARG A 29 11.45 -1.66 6.83
C ARG A 29 11.32 -2.48 5.54
N GLY A 30 11.27 -1.84 4.37
CA GLY A 30 11.13 -2.54 3.10
C GLY A 30 12.25 -3.55 2.84
N GLY A 31 11.89 -4.70 2.29
CA GLY A 31 12.81 -5.82 2.04
C GLY A 31 13.07 -6.69 3.27
N THR A 32 12.40 -6.44 4.40
CA THR A 32 12.57 -7.21 5.63
C THR A 32 11.27 -7.84 6.10
N ARG A 33 11.40 -8.92 6.88
CA ARG A 33 10.28 -9.51 7.62
C ARG A 33 10.17 -8.80 8.96
N VAL A 34 8.99 -8.29 9.28
CA VAL A 34 8.73 -7.60 10.56
C VAL A 34 7.55 -8.23 11.29
N ARG A 35 7.51 -8.07 12.61
CA ARG A 35 6.35 -8.41 13.42
C ARG A 35 5.49 -7.16 13.61
N ILE A 36 4.23 -7.22 13.18
CA ILE A 36 3.20 -6.27 13.58
C ILE A 36 2.62 -6.78 14.90
N PRO A 37 2.73 -6.05 16.02
CA PRO A 37 2.20 -6.51 17.29
C PRO A 37 0.67 -6.40 17.30
N ALA A 38 0.01 -7.08 18.26
CA ALA A 38 -1.44 -6.96 18.42
C ALA A 38 -1.86 -5.56 18.93
N GLN A 39 -0.98 -4.93 19.69
CA GLN A 39 -1.04 -3.57 20.18
C GLN A 39 0.41 -3.08 20.34
N ALA A 40 0.67 -1.83 19.98
CA ALA A 40 2.00 -1.25 20.02
C ALA A 40 2.08 -0.18 21.13
N ASP A 41 3.13 -0.23 21.96
CA ASP A 41 3.42 0.82 22.93
C ASP A 41 3.95 2.10 22.25
N ASP A 42 3.96 3.24 22.95
CA ASP A 42 4.29 4.55 22.35
C ASP A 42 5.71 4.58 21.76
N ASP A 43 6.62 3.84 22.37
CA ASP A 43 8.01 3.72 21.93
C ASP A 43 8.26 2.66 20.86
N HIS A 44 7.23 1.92 20.46
CA HIS A 44 7.36 0.87 19.47
C HIS A 44 7.71 1.46 18.10
N TRP A 45 8.59 0.79 17.35
CA TRP A 45 9.10 1.28 16.05
C TRP A 45 7.97 1.62 15.07
N LEU A 46 6.86 0.88 15.11
CA LEU A 46 5.69 1.12 14.24
C LEU A 46 5.05 2.47 14.56
N VAL A 47 4.86 2.79 15.86
CA VAL A 47 4.27 4.05 16.31
C VAL A 47 5.16 5.22 15.92
N ARG A 48 6.47 5.11 16.13
CA ARG A 48 7.43 6.14 15.70
C ARG A 48 7.47 6.32 14.18
N CYS A 49 7.21 5.25 13.41
CA CYS A 49 7.28 5.26 11.96
C CYS A 49 6.05 5.86 11.28
N VAL A 50 4.85 5.53 11.76
CA VAL A 50 3.59 5.95 11.09
C VAL A 50 2.70 6.84 11.95
N GLY A 51 3.07 7.08 13.21
CA GLY A 51 2.26 7.78 14.21
C GLY A 51 1.28 6.84 14.93
N ARG A 52 0.87 7.26 16.14
CA ARG A 52 -0.01 6.50 17.05
C ARG A 52 -1.29 6.00 16.37
N LYS A 53 -2.09 6.91 15.80
CA LYS A 53 -3.38 6.57 15.18
C LYS A 53 -3.25 5.56 14.03
N ALA A 54 -2.25 5.73 13.17
CA ALA A 54 -2.01 4.82 12.05
C ALA A 54 -1.50 3.46 12.53
N ALA A 55 -0.60 3.44 13.51
CA ALA A 55 -0.08 2.21 14.11
C ALA A 55 -1.20 1.39 14.76
N ASP A 56 -2.12 2.04 15.49
CA ASP A 56 -3.26 1.36 16.10
C ASP A 56 -4.18 0.73 15.05
N ALA A 57 -4.47 1.46 13.96
CA ALA A 57 -5.27 0.93 12.85
C ALA A 57 -4.62 -0.30 12.19
N ILE A 58 -3.31 -0.23 11.94
CA ILE A 58 -2.52 -1.37 11.41
C ILE A 58 -2.57 -2.55 12.37
N CYS A 59 -2.33 -2.33 13.68
CA CYS A 59 -2.39 -3.38 14.69
C CYS A 59 -3.78 -4.04 14.76
N ILE A 60 -4.86 -3.26 14.76
CA ILE A 60 -6.23 -3.76 14.78
C ILE A 60 -6.53 -4.62 13.55
N HIS A 61 -6.06 -4.21 12.38
CA HIS A 61 -6.32 -4.90 11.13
C HIS A 61 -5.56 -6.23 11.02
N PHE A 62 -4.29 -6.25 11.44
CA PHE A 62 -3.43 -7.43 11.25
C PHE A 62 -3.39 -8.40 12.44
N ARG A 63 -3.86 -8.00 13.63
CA ARG A 63 -3.89 -8.89 14.80
C ARG A 63 -4.80 -10.10 14.57
N GLN A 64 -4.42 -11.23 15.13
CA GLN A 64 -5.19 -12.48 15.05
C GLN A 64 -5.75 -12.89 16.41
N GLY A 65 -6.95 -13.48 16.41
CA GLY A 65 -7.64 -13.97 17.60
C GLY A 65 -8.46 -12.89 18.30
N SER A 66 -9.64 -13.28 18.80
CA SER A 66 -10.60 -12.40 19.47
C SER A 66 -10.30 -12.22 20.96
N ASN A 67 -10.15 -13.33 21.70
CA ASN A 67 -10.00 -13.30 23.17
C ASN A 67 -8.58 -13.03 23.65
N ARG A 68 -7.56 -13.44 22.88
CA ARG A 68 -6.14 -13.19 23.18
C ARG A 68 -5.42 -12.77 21.90
N PRO A 69 -5.54 -11.49 21.50
CA PRO A 69 -4.98 -11.00 20.25
C PRO A 69 -3.47 -11.23 20.17
N ARG A 70 -3.00 -11.72 19.02
CA ARG A 70 -1.58 -11.94 18.74
C ARG A 70 -1.16 -11.16 17.51
N GLY A 71 0.08 -10.65 17.58
CA GLY A 71 0.72 -10.04 16.42
C GLY A 71 1.09 -11.06 15.35
N VAL A 72 1.37 -10.58 14.15
CA VAL A 72 1.68 -11.39 12.97
C VAL A 72 3.00 -10.99 12.35
N TYR A 73 3.62 -11.91 11.64
CA TYR A 73 4.78 -11.60 10.80
C TYR A 73 4.34 -11.31 9.38
N VAL A 74 4.87 -10.23 8.81
CA VAL A 74 4.62 -9.83 7.42
C VAL A 74 5.93 -9.54 6.71
N GLU A 75 5.96 -9.77 5.40
CA GLU A 75 7.09 -9.38 4.53
C GLU A 75 6.82 -8.01 3.92
N VAL A 76 7.65 -7.03 4.26
CA VAL A 76 7.46 -5.66 3.79
C VAL A 76 8.07 -5.48 2.41
N PRO A 77 7.31 -5.08 1.38
CA PRO A 77 7.85 -4.79 0.06
C PRO A 77 8.81 -3.59 0.06
N LEU A 78 9.82 -3.63 -0.80
CA LEU A 78 10.84 -2.58 -0.91
C LEU A 78 10.25 -1.19 -1.23
N GLY A 79 10.63 -0.19 -0.45
CA GLY A 79 10.17 1.20 -0.59
C GLY A 79 10.45 1.83 -1.96
N ARG A 80 11.61 1.56 -2.57
CA ARG A 80 11.94 2.09 -3.92
C ARG A 80 10.91 1.68 -4.98
N THR A 81 10.44 0.44 -4.90
CA THR A 81 9.44 -0.10 -5.83
C THR A 81 8.07 0.51 -5.57
N ALA A 82 7.72 0.73 -4.30
CA ALA A 82 6.48 1.41 -3.92
C ALA A 82 6.45 2.86 -4.40
N ASN A 83 7.53 3.61 -4.23
CA ASN A 83 7.61 5.00 -4.69
C ASN A 83 7.60 5.10 -6.22
N ALA A 84 8.35 4.26 -6.93
CA ALA A 84 8.33 4.22 -8.40
C ALA A 84 6.90 3.97 -8.92
N ARG A 85 6.17 3.03 -8.31
CA ARG A 85 4.76 2.75 -8.64
C ARG A 85 3.84 3.93 -8.33
N ARG A 86 4.07 4.66 -7.24
CA ARG A 86 3.32 5.89 -6.92
C ARG A 86 3.51 6.96 -7.98
N VAL A 87 4.76 7.22 -8.36
CA VAL A 87 5.09 8.21 -9.40
C VAL A 87 4.42 7.83 -10.73
N MET A 88 4.51 6.56 -11.13
CA MET A 88 3.82 6.05 -12.32
C MET A 88 2.30 6.24 -12.23
N ALA A 89 1.67 5.87 -11.11
CA ALA A 89 0.23 6.00 -10.92
C ALA A 89 -0.22 7.45 -11.00
N GLN A 90 0.52 8.38 -10.37
CA GLN A 90 0.25 9.81 -10.42
C GLN A 90 0.41 10.38 -11.84
N ALA A 91 1.45 9.98 -12.57
CA ALA A 91 1.64 10.42 -13.96
C ALA A 91 0.49 9.95 -14.86
N LEU A 92 0.11 8.67 -14.77
CA LEU A 92 -1.02 8.11 -15.52
C LEU A 92 -2.35 8.79 -15.16
N ALA A 93 -2.58 9.08 -13.88
CA ALA A 93 -3.79 9.78 -13.43
C ALA A 93 -3.87 11.23 -13.97
N ARG A 94 -2.74 11.87 -14.24
CA ARG A 94 -2.66 13.19 -14.88
C ARG A 94 -2.75 13.15 -16.41
N GLY A 95 -3.02 11.98 -17.00
CA GLY A 95 -3.18 11.82 -18.45
C GLY A 95 -1.88 11.58 -19.23
N ALA A 96 -0.74 11.37 -18.56
CA ALA A 96 0.51 11.04 -19.24
C ALA A 96 0.39 9.70 -20.02
N SER A 97 1.10 9.60 -21.14
CA SER A 97 1.24 8.36 -21.89
C SER A 97 1.97 7.28 -21.07
N ALA A 98 1.86 6.02 -21.51
CA ALA A 98 2.57 4.91 -20.88
C ALA A 98 4.09 5.13 -20.88
N ALA A 99 4.64 5.68 -21.97
CA ALA A 99 6.06 5.99 -22.13
C ALA A 99 6.53 7.10 -21.19
N GLU A 100 5.76 8.19 -21.06
CA GLU A 100 6.08 9.30 -20.17
C GLU A 100 6.01 8.88 -18.70
N ALA A 101 4.95 8.16 -18.31
CA ALA A 101 4.80 7.65 -16.95
C ALA A 101 5.90 6.64 -16.58
N ALA A 102 6.30 5.78 -17.53
CA ALA A 102 7.40 4.84 -17.35
C ALA A 102 8.73 5.56 -17.11
N ARG A 103 9.06 6.56 -17.94
CA ARG A 103 10.26 7.38 -17.79
C ARG A 103 10.29 8.13 -16.46
N ALA A 104 9.19 8.78 -16.09
CA ALA A 104 9.09 9.51 -14.82
C ALA A 104 9.30 8.60 -13.60
N ALA A 105 8.85 7.35 -13.68
CA ALA A 105 8.95 6.37 -12.60
C ALA A 105 10.25 5.54 -12.58
N GLY A 106 11.09 5.63 -13.61
CA GLY A 106 12.24 4.72 -13.78
C GLY A 106 11.80 3.25 -13.97
N MET A 107 10.68 3.02 -14.66
CA MET A 107 10.10 1.70 -14.88
C MET A 107 9.85 1.44 -16.38
N THR A 108 9.36 0.25 -16.72
CA THR A 108 9.04 -0.11 -18.10
C THR A 108 7.62 0.29 -18.51
N GLU A 109 7.40 0.52 -19.81
CA GLU A 109 6.04 0.73 -20.35
C GLU A 109 5.10 -0.43 -20.06
N ARG A 110 5.62 -1.68 -20.10
CA ARG A 110 4.87 -2.88 -19.70
C ARG A 110 4.27 -2.75 -18.30
N SER A 111 4.99 -2.12 -17.37
CA SER A 111 4.50 -1.85 -16.02
C SER A 111 3.38 -0.80 -16.03
N ALA A 112 3.49 0.25 -16.85
CA ALA A 112 2.45 1.26 -17.01
C ALA A 112 1.15 0.67 -17.59
N TYR A 113 1.24 -0.15 -18.64
CA TYR A 113 0.05 -0.83 -19.19
C TYR A 113 -0.61 -1.77 -18.18
N ARG A 114 0.19 -2.53 -17.42
CA ARG A 114 -0.33 -3.40 -16.34
C ARG A 114 -1.05 -2.58 -15.26
N MET A 115 -0.52 -1.41 -14.91
CA MET A 115 -1.14 -0.52 -13.93
C MET A 115 -2.48 0.01 -14.43
N ARG A 116 -2.56 0.50 -15.69
CA ARG A 116 -3.84 0.94 -16.29
C ARG A 116 -4.89 -0.18 -16.29
N ARG A 117 -4.51 -1.40 -16.70
CA ARG A 117 -5.43 -2.56 -16.69
C ARG A 117 -5.94 -2.92 -15.30
N ARG A 118 -5.16 -2.71 -14.24
CA ARG A 118 -5.62 -2.92 -12.86
C ARG A 118 -6.56 -1.80 -12.40
N ALA A 119 -6.29 -0.55 -12.80
CA ALA A 119 -7.15 0.58 -12.49
C ALA A 119 -8.52 0.46 -13.17
N HIS A 120 -8.57 0.09 -14.45
CA HIS A 120 -9.83 -0.09 -15.20
C HIS A 120 -10.70 -1.23 -14.65
N ARG A 121 -10.13 -2.40 -14.32
CA ARG A 121 -10.93 -3.48 -13.73
C ARG A 121 -11.68 -3.05 -12.47
N LEU A 122 -11.05 -2.24 -11.62
CA LEU A 122 -11.69 -1.74 -10.40
C LEU A 122 -12.75 -0.65 -10.64
N SER A 123 -12.70 0.09 -11.74
CA SER A 123 -13.80 0.99 -12.10
C SER A 123 -14.99 0.19 -12.60
N ASP A 124 -14.74 -0.83 -13.42
CA ASP A 124 -15.79 -1.65 -14.02
C ASP A 124 -16.49 -2.52 -12.95
N ASP A 125 -15.74 -3.09 -11.99
CA ASP A 125 -16.30 -3.86 -10.86
C ASP A 125 -17.23 -3.01 -9.96
N ARG A 126 -17.03 -1.68 -9.88
CA ARG A 126 -17.94 -0.78 -9.17
C ARG A 126 -19.19 -0.45 -9.97
N GLN A 127 -19.10 -0.48 -11.30
CA GLN A 127 -20.22 -0.19 -12.20
C GLN A 127 -21.15 -1.40 -12.40
N ALA A 128 -20.68 -2.62 -12.12
CA ALA A 128 -21.47 -3.85 -12.16
C ALA A 128 -22.59 -3.96 -11.09
N ARG A 129 -22.78 -2.95 -10.23
CA ARG A 129 -23.84 -2.91 -9.19
C ARG A 129 -25.10 -2.11 -9.58
N PHE A 130 -25.26 -1.74 -10.86
CA PHE A 130 -26.39 -0.94 -11.35
C PHE A 130 -27.48 -1.75 -12.08
N PHE A 131 -27.45 -3.08 -11.97
CA PHE A 131 -28.49 -3.95 -12.50
C PHE A 131 -28.96 -4.90 -11.39
N ASP A 132 -29.79 -4.39 -10.49
CA ASP A 132 -30.72 -5.11 -9.62
C ASP A 132 -31.95 -4.22 -9.35
#